data_AF-A0A0U2W044-F1
#
_entry.id   AF-A0A0U2W044-F1
#
_cell.length_a   1.000
_cell.length_b   1.000
_cell.length_c   1.000
_cell.angle_alpha   90.00
_cell.angle_beta   90.00
_cell.angle_gamma   90.00
#
_symmetry.space_group_name_H-M   'P 1'
#
loop_
_entity.id
_entity.type
_entity.pdbx_description
1 polymer ?
#
loop_
_entity_poly.entity_id
_entity_poly.type
_entity_poly.pdbx_seq_one_letter_code
_entity_poly.pdbx_strand_id
1 'polypeptide(L)'
;MRIVILGDFHLKPEDYELTRSAMEDIANCKPDLIIPLGDFGSQENIGRVAGLEEAERFLRMPGVPLRPILGNHDLERESGNGKQPKGTMQERFLQMFQLDKPYGVLEFENYRFFFASTEPQSPDSCYDVQEVFASDEQFAWLTGKLKERPNVPVIFFTHAPPVGSGLRTVPRVHVRSTNAYLDENHDPYRWYYLFKNCPEIVMWFSAHYHLSHMHPDSHTCRFGTHFFITGVHGASFTRDGLRQSRIVDIGDNAVTVRTLDHIKRSVTDEGGWRHEGPIRSLIKKPDVLLSRVHSFPVGEAPAIPGGIVPLSPDRCLVSTEDGFTWEAEPGVEAVFGTCHIGPVLSAVAASEEHIWLAWGNSVGRSDRHSPWRFVRDANGDWPSVKWQFENEADGMAVRPEGGVWVAAGPDLWKIDDTAASGSPSAVRISPLPERSRALIADGRTLWSVADSGTVYRYDEERQSFQPYMENVQAWDSWRGYHAAIVADNGVLRLKSMDERNQYEVSLPVPVGEGAHVQAICLGNHHVLVIAGGQAFFAIVNLQIVSKLETPNGYAASTARAYHAKADNVCSSFYISVQSNDPGVRPRLEMWEAALRY
;
A
#
# COMPACT_ATOMS: atom_id res chain seq x y z
N MET A 1 23.34 -27.03 0.68
CA MET A 1 22.06 -27.30 1.35
C MET A 1 20.92 -26.92 0.43
N ARG A 2 19.93 -27.79 0.24
CA ARG A 2 18.67 -27.52 -0.48
C ARG A 2 17.51 -27.47 0.50
N ILE A 3 16.70 -26.43 0.39
CA ILE A 3 15.52 -26.21 1.23
C ILE A 3 14.31 -26.09 0.33
N VAL A 4 13.20 -26.70 0.74
CA VAL A 4 11.89 -26.43 0.15
C VAL A 4 11.04 -25.66 1.16
N ILE A 5 10.45 -24.55 0.73
CA ILE A 5 9.60 -23.70 1.55
C ILE A 5 8.18 -23.77 1.00
N LEU A 6 7.24 -24.08 1.89
CA LEU A 6 5.82 -24.29 1.60
C LEU A 6 5.03 -23.13 2.21
N GLY A 7 4.27 -22.40 1.39
CA GLY A 7 3.31 -21.39 1.85
C GLY A 7 1.92 -21.99 2.06
N ASP A 8 1.15 -21.36 2.95
CA ASP A 8 -0.30 -21.51 3.16
C ASP A 8 -0.81 -22.94 2.95
N PHE A 9 -0.60 -23.82 3.93
CA PHE A 9 -0.76 -25.25 3.71
C PHE A 9 -2.21 -25.70 3.47
N HIS A 10 -3.20 -24.88 3.83
CA HIS A 10 -4.63 -25.06 3.65
C HIS A 10 -5.08 -26.31 2.87
N LEU A 11 -5.83 -27.17 3.55
CA LEU A 11 -6.33 -28.39 2.95
C LEU A 11 -7.79 -28.27 2.54
N LYS A 12 -8.14 -29.01 1.51
CA LYS A 12 -9.52 -29.39 1.20
C LYS A 12 -9.54 -30.87 0.85
N PRO A 13 -10.52 -31.65 1.35
CA PRO A 13 -10.61 -33.07 1.01
C PRO A 13 -10.57 -33.35 -0.49
N GLU A 14 -11.14 -32.45 -1.30
CA GLU A 14 -11.14 -32.54 -2.76
C GLU A 14 -9.74 -32.40 -3.37
N ASP A 15 -8.82 -31.74 -2.67
CA ASP A 15 -7.45 -31.46 -3.12
C ASP A 15 -6.41 -32.45 -2.53
N TYR A 16 -6.80 -33.43 -1.72
CA TYR A 16 -5.84 -34.32 -1.04
C TYR A 16 -4.88 -35.05 -1.99
N GLU A 17 -5.33 -35.50 -3.16
CA GLU A 17 -4.46 -36.14 -4.14
C GLU A 17 -3.51 -35.14 -4.83
N LEU A 18 -3.94 -33.88 -4.95
CA LEU A 18 -3.07 -32.79 -5.40
C LEU A 18 -2.02 -32.44 -4.33
N THR A 19 -2.39 -32.42 -3.05
CA THR A 19 -1.46 -32.27 -1.93
C THR A 19 -0.46 -33.43 -1.89
N ARG A 20 -0.93 -34.67 -2.04
CA ARG A 20 -0.07 -35.85 -2.14
C ARG A 20 0.96 -35.71 -3.26
N SER A 21 0.48 -35.36 -4.46
CA SER A 21 1.33 -35.11 -5.62
C SER A 21 2.35 -34.01 -5.37
N ALA A 22 1.96 -32.93 -4.69
CA ALA A 22 2.87 -31.86 -4.33
C ALA A 22 3.97 -32.33 -3.37
N MET A 23 3.63 -33.15 -2.36
CA MET A 23 4.63 -33.74 -1.46
C MET A 23 5.57 -34.70 -2.18
N GLU A 24 5.10 -35.44 -3.17
CA GLU A 24 5.95 -36.26 -4.04
C GLU A 24 6.91 -35.40 -4.88
N ASP A 25 6.44 -34.30 -5.45
CA ASP A 25 7.29 -33.35 -6.20
C ASP A 25 8.40 -32.78 -5.30
N ILE A 26 8.05 -32.47 -4.05
CA ILE A 26 9.01 -32.00 -3.04
C ILE A 26 10.03 -33.09 -2.71
N ALA A 27 9.58 -34.33 -2.47
CA ALA A 27 10.48 -35.45 -2.24
C ALA A 27 11.45 -35.65 -3.43
N ASN A 28 10.95 -35.52 -4.65
CA ASN A 28 11.75 -35.63 -5.87
C ASN A 28 12.81 -34.53 -6.02
N CYS A 29 12.61 -33.37 -5.37
CA CYS A 29 13.63 -32.31 -5.31
C CYS A 29 14.80 -32.65 -4.37
N LYS A 30 14.67 -33.71 -3.55
CA LYS A 30 15.64 -34.16 -2.55
C LYS A 30 16.10 -33.04 -1.60
N PRO A 31 15.17 -32.36 -0.90
CA PRO A 31 15.53 -31.33 0.07
C PRO A 31 16.27 -31.91 1.27
N ASP A 32 17.17 -31.12 1.86
CA ASP A 32 17.77 -31.39 3.16
C ASP A 32 16.83 -30.96 4.31
N LEU A 33 15.94 -30.00 4.04
CA LEU A 33 14.99 -29.42 5.00
C LEU A 33 13.73 -28.93 4.29
N ILE A 34 12.58 -29.12 4.92
CA ILE A 34 11.31 -28.49 4.51
C ILE A 34 10.85 -27.49 5.57
N ILE A 35 10.41 -26.32 5.13
CA ILE A 35 9.92 -25.23 5.99
C ILE A 35 8.48 -24.88 5.59
N PRO A 36 7.47 -25.44 6.27
CA PRO A 36 6.08 -25.01 6.14
C PRO A 36 5.84 -23.69 6.88
N LEU A 37 5.22 -22.72 6.22
CA LEU A 37 5.00 -21.38 6.75
C LEU A 37 3.64 -21.17 7.44
N GLY A 38 2.90 -22.23 7.76
CA GLY A 38 1.65 -22.14 8.54
C GLY A 38 0.37 -22.40 7.75
N ASP A 39 -0.75 -22.07 8.39
CA ASP A 39 -2.13 -22.20 7.91
C ASP A 39 -2.48 -23.65 7.56
N PHE A 40 -2.45 -24.50 8.58
CA PHE A 40 -2.69 -25.93 8.50
C PHE A 40 -4.17 -26.29 8.63
N GLY A 41 -4.50 -27.45 8.07
CA GLY A 41 -5.80 -28.09 8.22
C GLY A 41 -6.82 -27.72 7.14
N SER A 42 -7.90 -28.48 7.13
CA SER A 42 -9.04 -28.27 6.23
C SER A 42 -10.09 -27.35 6.82
N GLN A 43 -10.91 -26.73 5.96
CA GLN A 43 -11.93 -25.72 6.33
C GLN A 43 -12.57 -25.88 7.72
N GLU A 44 -13.20 -27.01 8.01
CA GLU A 44 -13.89 -27.25 9.29
C GLU A 44 -12.94 -27.47 10.50
N ASN A 45 -11.69 -27.80 10.21
CA ASN A 45 -10.61 -28.09 11.13
C ASN A 45 -9.59 -26.96 11.27
N ILE A 46 -9.74 -25.86 10.52
CA ILE A 46 -8.90 -24.66 10.67
C ILE A 46 -8.96 -24.19 12.13
N GLY A 47 -7.80 -23.87 12.69
CA GLY A 47 -7.63 -23.44 14.09
C GLY A 47 -7.87 -24.53 15.13
N ARG A 48 -7.95 -25.82 14.73
CA ARG A 48 -8.14 -26.96 15.65
C ARG A 48 -6.97 -27.93 15.58
N VAL A 49 -6.74 -28.66 16.69
CA VAL A 49 -5.77 -29.75 16.77
C VAL A 49 -5.94 -30.78 15.64
N ALA A 50 -7.18 -31.13 15.30
CA ALA A 50 -7.46 -32.06 14.20
C ALA A 50 -6.91 -31.59 12.85
N GLY A 51 -6.90 -30.27 12.59
CA GLY A 51 -6.36 -29.69 11.36
C GLY A 51 -4.83 -29.78 11.30
N LEU A 52 -4.15 -29.55 12.42
CA LEU A 52 -2.71 -29.78 12.54
C LEU A 52 -2.34 -31.24 12.27
N GLU A 53 -3.06 -32.19 12.88
CA GLU A 53 -2.82 -33.63 12.72
C GLU A 53 -3.12 -34.12 11.30
N GLU A 54 -4.12 -33.52 10.65
CA GLU A 54 -4.44 -33.76 9.25
C GLU A 54 -3.27 -33.35 8.34
N ALA A 55 -2.75 -32.13 8.52
CA ALA A 55 -1.65 -31.59 7.74
C ALA A 55 -0.34 -32.36 7.95
N GLU A 56 -0.05 -32.77 9.19
CA GLU A 56 1.17 -33.51 9.55
C GLU A 56 1.35 -34.77 8.68
N ARG A 57 0.27 -35.50 8.41
CA ARG A 57 0.30 -36.74 7.62
C ARG A 57 0.89 -36.52 6.23
N PHE A 58 0.55 -35.39 5.60
CA PHE A 58 1.10 -35.02 4.30
C PHE A 58 2.51 -34.47 4.42
N LEU A 59 2.75 -33.56 5.37
CA LEU A 59 4.05 -32.91 5.58
C LEU A 59 5.18 -33.91 5.84
N ARG A 60 4.89 -35.06 6.45
CA ARG A 60 5.89 -36.12 6.71
C ARG A 60 6.17 -37.02 5.51
N MET A 61 5.36 -36.99 4.45
CA MET A 61 5.51 -37.86 3.28
C MET A 61 6.90 -37.78 2.62
N PRO A 62 7.53 -36.60 2.46
CA PRO A 62 8.85 -36.52 1.85
C PRO A 62 9.96 -37.19 2.67
N GLY A 63 9.74 -37.50 3.96
CA GLY A 63 10.68 -38.24 4.79
C GLY A 63 11.94 -37.47 5.21
N VAL A 64 11.92 -36.13 5.14
CA VAL A 64 13.04 -35.26 5.51
C VAL A 64 12.69 -34.39 6.73
N PRO A 65 13.68 -33.80 7.41
CA PRO A 65 13.43 -32.89 8.53
C PRO A 65 12.48 -31.75 8.19
N LEU A 66 11.63 -31.40 9.15
CA LEU A 66 10.67 -30.30 9.07
C LEU A 66 11.04 -29.22 10.10
N ARG A 67 10.92 -27.95 9.72
CA ARG A 67 10.90 -26.83 10.68
C ARG A 67 9.74 -25.88 10.36
N PRO A 68 8.51 -26.21 10.80
CA PRO A 68 7.35 -25.38 10.55
C PRO A 68 7.26 -24.18 11.49
N ILE A 69 6.39 -23.23 11.14
CA ILE A 69 5.85 -22.17 12.00
C ILE A 69 4.31 -22.18 11.90
N LEU A 70 3.63 -21.49 12.83
CA LEU A 70 2.18 -21.30 12.79
C LEU A 70 1.82 -20.02 12.00
N GLY A 71 0.71 -20.09 11.25
CA GLY A 71 0.05 -18.97 10.59
C GLY A 71 -1.13 -18.42 11.39
N ASN A 72 -1.86 -17.44 10.84
CA ASN A 72 -3.02 -16.85 11.52
C ASN A 72 -4.21 -17.81 11.57
N HIS A 73 -4.46 -18.59 10.53
CA HIS A 73 -5.58 -19.53 10.50
C HIS A 73 -5.37 -20.70 11.48
N ASP A 74 -4.13 -20.99 11.87
CA ASP A 74 -3.85 -21.95 12.93
C ASP A 74 -4.34 -21.48 14.32
N LEU A 75 -4.49 -20.17 14.52
CA LEU A 75 -4.76 -19.56 15.82
C LEU A 75 -6.10 -18.82 15.88
N GLU A 76 -6.87 -18.78 14.79
CA GLU A 76 -8.13 -18.02 14.69
C GLU A 76 -9.17 -18.37 15.77
N ARG A 77 -9.10 -19.58 16.34
CA ARG A 77 -10.01 -20.05 17.40
C ARG A 77 -9.55 -19.74 18.82
N GLU A 78 -8.29 -19.32 18.99
CA GLU A 78 -7.66 -18.95 20.27
C GLU A 78 -7.45 -17.45 20.42
N SER A 79 -7.26 -16.74 19.31
CA SER A 79 -7.07 -15.29 19.29
C SER A 79 -8.31 -14.55 19.77
N GLY A 80 -8.09 -13.47 20.52
CA GLY A 80 -9.16 -12.62 21.02
C GLY A 80 -10.13 -13.36 21.96
N ASN A 81 -11.42 -13.29 21.64
CA ASN A 81 -12.50 -13.96 22.37
C ASN A 81 -12.82 -15.37 21.82
N GLY A 82 -11.84 -16.00 21.17
CA GLY A 82 -11.93 -17.35 20.64
C GLY A 82 -12.41 -18.38 21.68
N LYS A 83 -13.15 -19.39 21.23
CA LYS A 83 -13.72 -20.43 22.12
C LYS A 83 -12.70 -21.47 22.57
N GLN A 84 -11.56 -21.56 21.90
CA GLN A 84 -10.51 -22.51 22.22
C GLN A 84 -9.59 -21.93 23.30
N PRO A 85 -9.22 -22.70 24.35
CA PRO A 85 -8.28 -22.23 25.36
C PRO A 85 -6.93 -21.86 24.73
N LYS A 86 -6.39 -20.72 25.13
CA LYS A 86 -5.10 -20.24 24.64
C LYS A 86 -3.96 -21.20 24.97
N GLY A 87 -3.10 -21.44 23.98
CA GLY A 87 -1.96 -22.33 24.10
C GLY A 87 -2.26 -23.77 23.66
N THR A 88 -3.51 -24.12 23.34
CA THR A 88 -3.87 -25.49 22.91
C THR A 88 -3.15 -25.87 21.61
N MET A 89 -3.19 -24.98 20.62
CA MET A 89 -2.53 -25.19 19.32
C MET A 89 -1.01 -25.15 19.47
N GLN A 90 -0.48 -24.22 20.26
CA GLN A 90 0.96 -24.13 20.51
C GLN A 90 1.48 -25.41 21.17
N GLU A 91 0.86 -25.88 22.25
CA GLU A 91 1.28 -27.10 22.96
C GLU A 91 1.30 -28.30 22.00
N ARG A 92 0.22 -28.49 21.23
CA ARG A 92 0.13 -29.58 20.26
C ARG A 92 1.19 -29.46 19.17
N PHE A 93 1.39 -28.26 18.63
CA PHE A 93 2.37 -27.97 17.59
C PHE A 93 3.79 -28.32 18.04
N LEU A 94 4.18 -27.88 19.25
CA LEU A 94 5.49 -28.18 19.84
C LEU A 94 5.70 -29.67 20.03
N GLN A 95 4.71 -30.38 20.57
CA GLN A 95 4.77 -31.82 20.78
C GLN A 95 4.92 -32.56 19.44
N MET A 96 4.12 -32.18 18.44
CA MET A 96 4.04 -32.85 17.14
C MET A 96 5.35 -32.71 16.35
N PHE A 97 5.95 -31.51 16.36
CA PHE A 97 7.18 -31.23 15.63
C PHE A 97 8.45 -31.30 16.49
N GLN A 98 8.34 -31.69 17.77
CA GLN A 98 9.43 -31.83 18.72
C GLN A 98 10.26 -30.53 18.84
N LEU A 99 9.57 -29.42 19.05
CA LEU A 99 10.16 -28.09 19.16
C LEU A 99 10.07 -27.58 20.60
N ASP A 100 11.09 -26.86 21.05
CA ASP A 100 11.09 -26.22 22.38
C ASP A 100 10.19 -24.97 22.41
N LYS A 101 10.14 -24.25 21.28
CA LYS A 101 9.40 -23.00 21.08
C LYS A 101 8.82 -22.94 19.67
N PRO A 102 7.71 -22.21 19.45
CA PRO A 102 7.09 -22.16 18.12
C PRO A 102 7.99 -21.39 17.14
N TYR A 103 8.71 -20.40 17.65
CA TYR A 103 9.80 -19.67 17.00
C TYR A 103 11.18 -20.23 17.37
N GLY A 104 12.24 -19.80 16.68
CA GLY A 104 13.58 -20.28 17.02
C GLY A 104 14.66 -19.95 15.99
N VAL A 105 15.83 -20.55 16.19
CA VAL A 105 16.98 -20.42 15.27
C VAL A 105 17.56 -21.80 14.97
N LEU A 106 17.87 -22.06 13.70
CA LEU A 106 18.79 -23.14 13.30
C LEU A 106 20.16 -22.53 13.00
N GLU A 107 21.18 -23.01 13.71
CA GLU A 107 22.54 -22.48 13.65
C GLU A 107 23.40 -23.33 12.69
N PHE A 108 23.99 -22.67 11.71
CA PHE A 108 25.02 -23.24 10.85
C PHE A 108 26.32 -22.45 11.01
N GLU A 109 27.43 -22.99 10.50
CA GLU A 109 28.74 -22.33 10.61
C GLU A 109 28.72 -20.96 9.94
N ASN A 110 28.20 -20.88 8.71
CA ASN A 110 28.33 -19.70 7.84
C ASN A 110 27.02 -18.92 7.63
N TYR A 111 25.91 -19.35 8.20
CA TYR A 111 24.61 -18.69 8.11
C TYR A 111 23.67 -19.19 9.24
N ARG A 112 22.52 -18.53 9.39
CA ARG A 112 21.51 -18.89 10.40
C ARG A 112 20.11 -18.80 9.80
N PHE A 113 19.20 -19.66 10.25
CA PHE A 113 17.79 -19.58 9.90
C PHE A 113 16.98 -19.13 11.11
N PHE A 114 16.22 -18.06 10.95
CA PHE A 114 15.38 -17.48 12.00
C PHE A 114 13.91 -17.71 11.66
N PHE A 115 13.16 -18.20 12.63
CA PHE A 115 11.75 -18.53 12.49
C PHE A 115 10.97 -17.66 13.45
N ALA A 116 10.09 -16.78 12.94
CA ALA A 116 9.06 -16.15 13.76
C ALA A 116 7.71 -16.81 13.46
N SER A 117 7.04 -17.24 14.52
CA SER A 117 5.76 -17.93 14.45
C SER A 117 4.65 -17.01 14.94
N THR A 118 3.46 -17.14 14.36
CA THR A 118 2.27 -16.45 14.87
C THR A 118 1.96 -16.92 16.30
N GLU A 119 1.48 -16.00 17.13
CA GLU A 119 1.07 -16.23 18.53
C GLU A 119 -0.38 -15.76 18.74
N PRO A 120 -1.12 -16.32 19.71
CA PRO A 120 -2.53 -15.95 19.92
C PRO A 120 -2.66 -14.55 20.52
N GLN A 121 -3.58 -13.75 19.99
CA GLN A 121 -3.82 -12.38 20.45
C GLN A 121 -4.59 -12.32 21.77
N SER A 122 -4.36 -11.27 22.56
CA SER A 122 -5.13 -10.99 23.79
C SER A 122 -6.54 -10.45 23.45
N PRO A 123 -7.61 -10.78 24.20
CA PRO A 123 -8.92 -10.15 24.02
C PRO A 123 -8.86 -8.62 23.93
N ASP A 124 -8.01 -8.01 24.77
CA ASP A 124 -7.91 -6.56 24.91
C ASP A 124 -7.13 -5.89 23.75
N SER A 125 -6.44 -6.68 22.94
CA SER A 125 -5.62 -6.22 21.82
C SER A 125 -5.91 -6.95 20.50
N CYS A 126 -7.02 -7.68 20.42
CA CYS A 126 -7.35 -8.44 19.21
C CYS A 126 -8.23 -7.61 18.28
N TYR A 127 -7.62 -6.99 17.27
CA TYR A 127 -8.32 -6.21 16.25
C TYR A 127 -8.86 -7.10 15.13
N ASP A 128 -8.08 -8.07 14.65
CA ASP A 128 -8.55 -9.10 13.73
C ASP A 128 -7.98 -10.45 14.17
N VAL A 129 -8.84 -11.46 14.33
CA VAL A 129 -8.39 -12.83 14.67
C VAL A 129 -7.52 -13.46 13.58
N GLN A 130 -7.54 -12.90 12.36
CA GLN A 130 -6.72 -13.29 11.22
C GLN A 130 -5.42 -12.48 11.09
N GLU A 131 -5.12 -11.57 12.02
CA GLU A 131 -3.83 -10.88 12.05
C GLU A 131 -2.69 -11.84 12.44
N VAL A 132 -1.55 -11.66 11.78
CA VAL A 132 -0.31 -12.38 12.07
C VAL A 132 0.46 -11.67 13.18
N PHE A 133 0.10 -11.99 14.42
CA PHE A 133 0.66 -11.40 15.62
C PHE A 133 1.90 -12.15 16.14
N ALA A 134 2.90 -11.41 16.59
CA ALA A 134 4.01 -11.89 17.40
C ALA A 134 4.04 -11.14 18.74
N SER A 135 4.37 -11.81 19.83
CA SER A 135 4.53 -11.14 21.13
C SER A 135 5.81 -10.31 21.19
N ASP A 136 5.82 -9.33 22.09
CA ASP A 136 7.03 -8.58 22.43
C ASP A 136 8.14 -9.49 22.97
N GLU A 137 7.79 -10.57 23.68
CA GLU A 137 8.74 -11.57 24.16
C GLU A 137 9.45 -12.26 22.99
N GLN A 138 8.68 -12.75 22.01
CA GLN A 138 9.23 -13.37 20.81
C GLN A 138 10.12 -12.38 20.05
N PHE A 139 9.65 -11.16 19.80
CA PHE A 139 10.41 -10.15 19.06
C PHE A 139 11.72 -9.79 19.78
N ALA A 140 11.68 -9.59 21.10
CA ALA A 140 12.86 -9.32 21.91
C ALA A 140 13.84 -10.50 21.90
N TRP A 141 13.34 -11.74 21.97
CA TRP A 141 14.17 -12.94 21.91
C TRP A 141 14.89 -13.07 20.56
N LEU A 142 14.17 -12.91 19.45
CA LEU A 142 14.74 -12.97 18.09
C LEU A 142 15.78 -11.87 17.89
N THR A 143 15.48 -10.65 18.32
CA THR A 143 16.41 -9.51 18.26
C THR A 143 17.65 -9.74 19.12
N GLY A 144 17.49 -10.35 20.30
CA GLY A 144 18.61 -10.78 21.15
C GLY A 144 19.49 -11.80 20.43
N LYS A 145 18.89 -12.82 19.82
CA LYS A 145 19.59 -13.88 19.08
C LYS A 145 20.36 -13.36 17.87
N LEU A 146 19.83 -12.38 17.14
CA LEU A 146 20.53 -11.76 16.02
C LEU A 146 21.88 -11.17 16.46
N LYS A 147 21.91 -10.51 17.63
CA LYS A 147 23.08 -9.85 18.20
C LYS A 147 24.18 -10.81 18.67
N GLU A 148 23.86 -12.08 18.93
CA GLU A 148 24.84 -13.07 19.43
C GLU A 148 25.94 -13.40 18.41
N ARG A 149 25.66 -13.30 17.10
CA ARG A 149 26.63 -13.58 16.02
C ARG A 149 26.57 -12.50 14.92
N PRO A 150 27.14 -11.31 15.14
CA PRO A 150 27.14 -10.25 14.13
C PRO A 150 27.91 -10.67 12.88
N ASN A 151 27.57 -10.09 11.73
CA ASN A 151 28.14 -10.38 10.41
C ASN A 151 27.90 -11.81 9.87
N VAL A 152 27.10 -12.64 10.56
CA VAL A 152 26.69 -13.95 10.05
C VAL A 152 25.34 -13.81 9.36
N PRO A 153 25.24 -14.11 8.05
CA PRO A 153 24.01 -14.00 7.28
C PRO A 153 22.83 -14.78 7.89
N VAL A 154 21.65 -14.19 7.79
CA VAL A 154 20.40 -14.68 8.33
C VAL A 154 19.38 -14.78 7.22
N ILE A 155 18.72 -15.94 7.16
CA ILE A 155 17.50 -16.15 6.39
C ILE A 155 16.34 -16.21 7.37
N PHE A 156 15.37 -15.32 7.19
CA PHE A 156 14.20 -15.19 8.05
C PHE A 156 12.97 -15.87 7.43
N PHE A 157 12.15 -16.48 8.26
CA PHE A 157 10.92 -17.18 7.88
C PHE A 157 9.77 -16.72 8.76
N THR A 158 8.71 -16.21 8.15
CA THR A 158 7.48 -15.76 8.82
C THR A 158 6.26 -16.18 8.02
N HIS A 159 5.07 -16.15 8.65
CA HIS A 159 3.84 -16.42 7.91
C HIS A 159 3.46 -15.24 7.01
N ALA A 160 3.13 -14.07 7.57
CA ALA A 160 3.00 -12.83 6.80
C ALA A 160 4.36 -12.15 6.58
N PRO A 161 4.50 -11.32 5.54
CA PRO A 161 5.67 -10.47 5.37
C PRO A 161 5.70 -9.29 6.35
N PRO A 162 6.90 -8.73 6.66
CA PRO A 162 6.99 -7.47 7.37
C PRO A 162 6.62 -6.29 6.46
N VAL A 163 6.11 -5.22 7.06
CA VAL A 163 5.85 -3.96 6.34
C VAL A 163 7.15 -3.40 5.76
N GLY A 164 7.06 -2.80 4.58
CA GLY A 164 8.21 -2.23 3.88
C GLY A 164 9.24 -3.23 3.38
N SER A 165 8.92 -4.53 3.40
CA SER A 165 9.62 -5.57 2.64
C SER A 165 9.78 -5.23 1.16
N GLY A 166 9.02 -4.25 0.66
CA GLY A 166 8.92 -3.96 -0.75
C GLY A 166 7.99 -4.93 -1.47
N LEU A 167 7.33 -5.85 -0.75
CA LEU A 167 6.18 -6.55 -1.28
C LEU A 167 5.08 -5.52 -1.51
N ARG A 168 4.74 -5.46 -2.79
CA ARG A 168 4.13 -4.31 -3.43
C ARG A 168 2.76 -4.67 -4.00
N THR A 169 2.42 -5.94 -3.85
CA THR A 169 1.09 -6.47 -4.07
C THR A 169 0.60 -6.99 -2.75
N VAL A 170 -0.27 -6.19 -2.12
CA VAL A 170 -1.11 -6.69 -1.06
C VAL A 170 -2.49 -6.96 -1.65
N PRO A 171 -2.95 -8.21 -1.64
CA PRO A 171 -4.29 -8.53 -2.12
C PRO A 171 -5.34 -7.69 -1.40
N ARG A 172 -6.34 -7.21 -2.16
CA ARG A 172 -7.42 -6.33 -1.67
C ARG A 172 -8.09 -6.84 -0.39
N VAL A 173 -8.16 -8.16 -0.19
CA VAL A 173 -8.75 -8.73 1.03
C VAL A 173 -7.91 -8.45 2.27
N HIS A 174 -6.58 -8.52 2.19
CA HIS A 174 -5.72 -8.35 3.36
C HIS A 174 -5.61 -6.89 3.82
N VAL A 175 -5.54 -5.94 2.87
CA VAL A 175 -5.59 -4.50 3.23
C VAL A 175 -6.98 -4.07 3.72
N ARG A 176 -8.07 -4.76 3.34
CA ARG A 176 -9.41 -4.46 3.86
C ARG A 176 -9.58 -4.97 5.29
N SER A 177 -8.96 -6.10 5.60
CA SER A 177 -8.98 -6.70 6.93
C SER A 177 -7.84 -6.23 7.84
N THR A 178 -6.99 -5.30 7.37
CA THR A 178 -5.83 -4.78 8.13
C THR A 178 -4.97 -5.91 8.71
N ASN A 179 -4.71 -6.93 7.90
CA ASN A 179 -4.00 -8.14 8.33
C ASN A 179 -2.93 -8.60 7.31
N ALA A 180 -2.51 -7.72 6.42
CA ALA A 180 -1.52 -7.95 5.38
C ALA A 180 -0.08 -8.16 5.88
N TYR A 181 0.29 -7.55 7.00
CA TYR A 181 1.67 -7.61 7.50
C TYR A 181 1.75 -8.21 8.90
N LEU A 182 2.97 -8.60 9.27
CA LEU A 182 3.29 -8.94 10.64
C LEU A 182 2.99 -7.77 11.57
N ASP A 183 2.21 -8.04 12.62
CA ASP A 183 1.83 -7.08 13.66
C ASP A 183 1.17 -5.79 13.13
N GLU A 184 0.41 -5.87 12.04
CA GLU A 184 -0.16 -4.71 11.36
C GLU A 184 -0.95 -3.77 12.28
N ASN A 185 -1.73 -4.30 13.22
CA ASN A 185 -2.54 -3.50 14.14
C ASN A 185 -1.87 -3.25 15.49
N HIS A 186 -0.63 -3.72 15.68
CA HIS A 186 0.10 -3.60 16.94
C HIS A 186 1.32 -2.69 16.80
N ASP A 187 2.37 -3.17 16.16
CA ASP A 187 3.59 -2.41 15.85
C ASP A 187 4.25 -3.02 14.62
N PRO A 188 3.77 -2.71 13.41
CA PRO A 188 4.35 -3.27 12.19
C PRO A 188 5.77 -2.74 11.93
N TYR A 189 6.09 -1.55 12.46
CA TYR A 189 7.34 -0.87 12.19
C TYR A 189 8.54 -1.49 12.89
N ARG A 190 8.35 -2.21 14.01
CA ARG A 190 9.46 -2.92 14.67
C ARG A 190 10.18 -3.88 13.72
N TRP A 191 9.46 -4.55 12.84
CA TRP A 191 10.05 -5.42 11.82
C TRP A 191 10.75 -4.64 10.71
N TYR A 192 10.14 -3.54 10.26
CA TYR A 192 10.77 -2.62 9.31
C TYR A 192 12.13 -2.13 9.82
N TYR A 193 12.16 -1.64 11.07
CA TYR A 193 13.40 -1.20 11.70
C TYR A 193 14.37 -2.35 11.95
N LEU A 194 13.89 -3.57 12.18
CA LEU A 194 14.76 -4.74 12.35
C LEU A 194 15.57 -5.01 11.08
N PHE A 195 14.92 -5.22 9.93
CA PHE A 195 15.68 -5.53 8.70
C PHE A 195 16.42 -4.31 8.13
N LYS A 196 15.92 -3.09 8.33
CA LYS A 196 16.63 -1.87 7.95
C LYS A 196 17.95 -1.70 8.70
N ASN A 197 17.99 -2.07 9.99
CA ASN A 197 19.16 -1.85 10.85
C ASN A 197 20.02 -3.11 11.07
N CYS A 198 19.60 -4.27 10.57
CA CYS A 198 20.34 -5.54 10.69
C CYS A 198 20.70 -6.07 9.29
N PRO A 199 21.84 -5.63 8.71
CA PRO A 199 22.22 -6.02 7.36
C PRO A 199 22.61 -7.50 7.25
N GLU A 200 22.75 -8.22 8.38
CA GLU A 200 22.85 -9.68 8.41
C GLU A 200 21.58 -10.36 7.88
N ILE A 201 20.41 -9.71 7.94
CA ILE A 201 19.18 -10.24 7.36
C ILE A 201 19.28 -10.08 5.84
N VAL A 202 19.71 -11.14 5.16
CA VAL A 202 19.97 -11.11 3.71
C VAL A 202 18.80 -11.66 2.90
N MET A 203 17.96 -12.51 3.50
CA MET A 203 16.80 -13.11 2.85
C MET A 203 15.64 -13.25 3.83
N TRP A 204 14.42 -13.08 3.34
CA TRP A 204 13.18 -13.20 4.11
C TRP A 204 12.13 -13.90 3.27
N PHE A 205 11.54 -14.96 3.80
CA PHE A 205 10.47 -15.73 3.15
C PHE A 205 9.17 -15.61 3.93
N SER A 206 8.09 -15.35 3.22
CA SER A 206 6.74 -15.28 3.77
C SER A 206 5.72 -15.96 2.86
N ALA A 207 4.55 -16.29 3.41
CA ALA A 207 3.38 -16.85 2.73
C ALA A 207 2.23 -15.83 2.78
N HIS A 208 1.04 -16.23 3.25
CA HIS A 208 -0.15 -15.45 3.58
C HIS A 208 -0.94 -14.89 2.39
N TYR A 209 -0.28 -14.45 1.32
CA TYR A 209 -0.97 -13.78 0.22
C TYR A 209 -1.62 -14.72 -0.79
N HIS A 210 -1.30 -16.01 -0.78
CA HIS A 210 -1.83 -17.00 -1.71
C HIS A 210 -1.61 -16.64 -3.19
N LEU A 211 -0.52 -15.93 -3.47
CA LEU A 211 -0.14 -15.47 -4.81
C LEU A 211 1.05 -16.28 -5.31
N SER A 212 1.12 -16.48 -6.63
CA SER A 212 2.24 -17.15 -7.27
C SER A 212 3.50 -16.31 -7.29
N HIS A 213 4.60 -16.99 -7.61
CA HIS A 213 5.90 -16.37 -7.85
C HIS A 213 5.97 -15.60 -9.17
N MET A 214 4.96 -15.75 -10.04
CA MET A 214 4.83 -14.95 -11.26
C MET A 214 4.17 -13.60 -11.00
N HIS A 215 3.55 -13.43 -9.83
CA HIS A 215 2.99 -12.17 -9.45
C HIS A 215 4.08 -11.08 -9.45
N PRO A 216 3.83 -9.89 -10.04
CA PRO A 216 4.72 -8.75 -9.90
C PRO A 216 5.14 -8.51 -8.45
N ASP A 217 6.43 -8.25 -8.26
CA ASP A 217 7.07 -8.05 -6.94
C ASP A 217 6.97 -9.26 -5.98
N SER A 218 6.79 -10.49 -6.49
CA SER A 218 6.94 -11.74 -5.71
C SER A 218 8.35 -11.92 -5.11
N HIS A 219 9.32 -11.18 -5.65
CA HIS A 219 10.65 -10.98 -5.13
C HIS A 219 10.98 -9.48 -5.16
N THR A 220 11.49 -8.96 -4.04
CA THR A 220 12.05 -7.61 -3.99
C THR A 220 13.33 -7.56 -3.16
N CYS A 221 14.07 -6.46 -3.29
CA CYS A 221 15.25 -6.18 -2.47
C CYS A 221 15.08 -4.81 -1.79
N ARG A 222 15.27 -4.77 -0.47
CA ARG A 222 15.26 -3.54 0.35
C ARG A 222 16.36 -3.60 1.39
N PHE A 223 17.15 -2.53 1.47
CA PHE A 223 18.27 -2.39 2.42
C PHE A 223 19.25 -3.59 2.43
N GLY A 224 19.41 -4.29 1.29
CA GLY A 224 20.27 -5.48 1.18
C GLY A 224 19.57 -6.80 1.52
N THR A 225 18.34 -6.77 2.04
CA THR A 225 17.50 -7.95 2.27
C THR A 225 16.68 -8.29 1.04
N HIS A 226 16.69 -9.56 0.62
CA HIS A 226 15.81 -10.08 -0.43
C HIS A 226 14.54 -10.69 0.18
N PHE A 227 13.37 -10.16 -0.18
CA PHE A 227 12.08 -10.63 0.28
C PHE A 227 11.43 -11.50 -0.79
N PHE A 228 10.92 -12.67 -0.40
CA PHE A 228 10.28 -13.63 -1.29
C PHE A 228 8.93 -14.07 -0.74
N ILE A 229 7.88 -13.95 -1.55
CA ILE A 229 6.62 -14.65 -1.26
C ILE A 229 6.72 -16.12 -1.69
N THR A 230 6.00 -16.96 -0.97
CA THR A 230 5.81 -18.38 -1.26
C THR A 230 4.36 -18.59 -1.68
N GLY A 231 4.18 -19.36 -2.76
CA GLY A 231 2.85 -19.73 -3.25
C GLY A 231 2.18 -20.84 -2.43
N VAL A 232 1.00 -21.23 -2.89
CA VAL A 232 0.17 -22.30 -2.32
C VAL A 232 0.35 -23.56 -3.14
N HIS A 233 0.33 -24.73 -2.51
CA HIS A 233 0.43 -26.01 -3.23
C HIS A 233 -0.93 -26.61 -3.65
N GLY A 234 -2.00 -26.26 -2.92
CA GLY A 234 -3.38 -26.68 -3.19
C GLY A 234 -4.07 -25.82 -4.26
N ALA A 235 -5.03 -26.39 -4.98
CA ALA A 235 -5.74 -25.70 -6.06
C ALA A 235 -6.84 -24.77 -5.53
N SER A 236 -7.43 -25.11 -4.39
CA SER A 236 -8.61 -24.43 -3.86
C SER A 236 -8.35 -23.12 -3.12
N PHE A 237 -7.08 -22.80 -2.84
CA PHE A 237 -6.70 -21.64 -2.04
C PHE A 237 -5.77 -20.68 -2.76
N THR A 238 -5.18 -21.07 -3.89
CA THR A 238 -4.46 -20.13 -4.76
C THR A 238 -5.42 -19.08 -5.35
N ARG A 239 -4.96 -17.83 -5.45
CA ARG A 239 -5.76 -16.73 -6.01
C ARG A 239 -5.58 -16.53 -7.51
N ASP A 240 -4.51 -17.08 -8.08
CA ASP A 240 -4.18 -16.96 -9.50
C ASP A 240 -4.15 -18.31 -10.23
N GLY A 241 -4.52 -19.39 -9.54
CA GLY A 241 -4.63 -20.74 -10.11
C GLY A 241 -3.29 -21.47 -10.22
N LEU A 242 -2.16 -20.84 -9.87
CA LEU A 242 -0.86 -21.49 -9.88
C LEU A 242 -0.60 -22.20 -8.54
N ARG A 243 0.10 -23.34 -8.61
CA ARG A 243 0.43 -24.19 -7.46
C ARG A 243 1.93 -24.31 -7.32
N GLN A 244 2.53 -23.68 -6.30
CA GLN A 244 3.98 -23.45 -6.26
C GLN A 244 4.57 -23.55 -4.85
N SER A 245 5.82 -23.99 -4.77
CA SER A 245 6.69 -23.93 -3.58
C SER A 245 8.04 -23.29 -3.92
N ARG A 246 8.75 -22.71 -2.95
CA ARG A 246 10.09 -22.16 -3.19
C ARG A 246 11.16 -23.22 -2.96
N ILE A 247 12.18 -23.22 -3.81
CA ILE A 247 13.42 -23.99 -3.62
C ILE A 247 14.55 -23.02 -3.37
N VAL A 248 15.30 -23.23 -2.30
CA VAL A 248 16.52 -22.48 -2.00
C VAL A 248 17.71 -23.44 -2.03
N ASP A 249 18.67 -23.19 -2.90
CA ASP A 249 19.96 -23.88 -2.89
C ASP A 249 21.03 -22.93 -2.35
N ILE A 250 21.67 -23.33 -1.28
CA ILE A 250 22.81 -22.64 -0.66
C ILE A 250 24.05 -23.50 -0.94
N GLY A 251 24.90 -23.04 -1.84
CA GLY A 251 26.20 -23.61 -2.13
C GLY A 251 27.34 -22.68 -1.69
N ASP A 252 28.58 -23.16 -1.82
CA ASP A 252 29.77 -22.40 -1.38
C ASP A 252 30.00 -21.13 -2.21
N ASN A 253 29.57 -21.15 -3.47
CA ASN A 253 29.84 -20.10 -4.46
C ASN A 253 28.58 -19.46 -5.03
N ALA A 254 27.38 -19.91 -4.65
CA ALA A 254 26.14 -19.33 -5.15
C ALA A 254 24.98 -19.60 -4.19
N VAL A 255 24.02 -18.67 -4.19
CA VAL A 255 22.71 -18.87 -3.59
C VAL A 255 21.67 -18.69 -4.69
N THR A 256 20.75 -19.65 -4.81
CA THR A 256 19.67 -19.59 -5.81
C THR A 256 18.32 -19.83 -5.16
N VAL A 257 17.35 -19.01 -5.54
CA VAL A 257 15.92 -19.21 -5.24
C VAL A 257 15.22 -19.55 -6.54
N ARG A 258 14.47 -20.65 -6.56
CA ARG A 258 13.74 -21.15 -7.73
C ARG A 258 12.31 -21.51 -7.34
N THR A 259 11.50 -21.80 -8.35
CA THR A 259 10.11 -22.20 -8.19
C THR A 259 9.97 -23.69 -8.45
N LEU A 260 9.35 -24.42 -7.52
CA LEU A 260 8.79 -25.74 -7.80
C LEU A 260 7.34 -25.53 -8.23
N ASP A 261 7.06 -25.76 -9.51
CA ASP A 261 5.71 -25.68 -10.06
C ASP A 261 5.06 -27.07 -9.97
N HIS A 262 3.99 -27.20 -9.18
CA HIS A 262 3.26 -28.45 -8.95
C HIS A 262 2.25 -28.80 -10.05
N ILE A 263 2.01 -27.87 -10.99
CA ILE A 263 1.23 -28.14 -12.21
C ILE A 263 2.16 -28.73 -13.25
N LYS A 264 3.31 -28.08 -13.49
CA LYS A 264 4.37 -28.56 -14.40
C LYS A 264 5.20 -29.70 -13.80
N ARG A 265 5.01 -29.99 -12.49
CA ARG A 265 5.76 -30.97 -11.69
C ARG A 265 7.28 -30.87 -11.88
N SER A 266 7.79 -29.64 -11.93
CA SER A 266 9.19 -29.38 -12.25
C SER A 266 9.69 -28.08 -11.62
N VAL A 267 11.02 -27.99 -11.49
CA VAL A 267 11.70 -26.77 -11.03
C VAL A 267 11.89 -25.82 -12.20
N THR A 268 11.51 -24.56 -12.02
CA THR A 268 11.60 -23.49 -13.02
C THR A 268 12.35 -22.28 -12.45
N ASP A 269 12.91 -21.47 -13.35
CA ASP A 269 13.54 -20.18 -13.02
C ASP A 269 12.52 -19.03 -12.98
N GLU A 270 11.23 -19.34 -13.16
CA GLU A 270 10.11 -18.39 -13.09
C GLU A 270 10.02 -17.76 -11.70
N GLY A 271 10.08 -16.43 -11.62
CA GLY A 271 10.17 -15.71 -10.34
C GLY A 271 11.42 -16.05 -9.52
N GLY A 272 12.43 -16.66 -10.13
CA GLY A 272 13.68 -17.07 -9.50
C GLY A 272 14.66 -15.93 -9.32
N TRP A 273 15.64 -16.16 -8.45
CA TRP A 273 16.72 -15.22 -8.16
C TRP A 273 18.02 -15.97 -7.96
N ARG A 274 19.15 -15.37 -8.36
CA ARG A 274 20.48 -15.97 -8.25
C ARG A 274 21.51 -14.92 -7.88
N HIS A 275 22.37 -15.28 -6.94
CA HIS A 275 23.54 -14.51 -6.56
C HIS A 275 24.81 -15.33 -6.75
N GLU A 276 25.79 -14.74 -7.43
CA GLU A 276 27.13 -15.30 -7.61
C GLU A 276 28.02 -14.86 -6.44
N GLY A 277 28.49 -15.83 -5.67
CA GLY A 277 29.29 -15.64 -4.47
C GLY A 277 28.68 -16.30 -3.24
N PRO A 278 29.45 -16.41 -2.14
CA PRO A 278 28.95 -16.93 -0.88
C PRO A 278 27.89 -15.97 -0.31
N ILE A 279 26.93 -16.51 0.44
CA ILE A 279 25.82 -15.75 1.05
C ILE A 279 26.28 -14.51 1.84
N ARG A 280 27.47 -14.55 2.44
CA ARG A 280 28.09 -13.42 3.17
C ARG A 280 28.34 -12.17 2.34
N SER A 281 28.45 -12.29 1.02
CA SER A 281 28.69 -11.16 0.12
C SER A 281 27.45 -10.31 -0.18
N LEU A 282 26.29 -10.67 0.34
CA LEU A 282 25.04 -9.92 0.19
C LEU A 282 24.94 -8.67 1.10
N ILE A 283 25.81 -8.55 2.11
CA ILE A 283 25.82 -7.40 3.03
C ILE A 283 26.33 -6.14 2.31
N LYS A 284 25.47 -5.13 2.08
CA LYS A 284 25.81 -3.86 1.41
C LYS A 284 25.29 -2.62 2.17
N LYS A 285 25.93 -1.46 1.97
CA LYS A 285 25.50 -0.16 2.52
C LYS A 285 24.86 0.74 1.43
N PRO A 286 23.84 1.55 1.76
CA PRO A 286 23.17 2.45 0.80
C PRO A 286 23.83 3.84 0.65
N ASP A 287 23.57 4.53 -0.49
CA ASP A 287 23.99 5.91 -0.87
C ASP A 287 22.88 6.62 -1.69
N VAL A 288 22.61 7.94 -1.53
CA VAL A 288 21.68 8.75 -2.39
C VAL A 288 21.89 10.30 -2.34
N LEU A 289 21.57 11.05 -3.43
CA LEU A 289 21.12 12.49 -3.43
C LEU A 289 20.34 12.95 -4.71
N LEU A 290 19.45 13.94 -4.56
CA LEU A 290 18.34 14.39 -5.46
C LEU A 290 17.57 13.22 -6.08
N SER A 291 16.59 12.77 -5.34
CA SER A 291 16.10 11.42 -5.49
C SER A 291 14.60 11.42 -5.43
N ARG A 292 14.01 10.70 -6.39
CA ARG A 292 12.81 9.93 -6.09
C ARG A 292 13.09 9.15 -4.80
N VAL A 293 12.53 9.64 -3.69
CA VAL A 293 12.88 9.15 -2.35
C VAL A 293 12.21 7.80 -2.13
N HIS A 294 10.99 7.66 -2.63
CA HIS A 294 10.17 6.45 -2.52
C HIS A 294 9.44 6.16 -3.82
N SER A 295 9.26 4.88 -4.12
CA SER A 295 8.47 4.45 -5.27
C SER A 295 7.91 3.05 -5.08
N PHE A 296 6.59 2.94 -5.04
CA PHE A 296 5.90 1.68 -4.79
C PHE A 296 4.49 1.67 -5.42
N PRO A 297 4.02 0.52 -5.92
CA PRO A 297 2.65 0.34 -6.35
C PRO A 297 1.62 0.61 -5.28
N VAL A 298 0.52 1.20 -5.74
CA VAL A 298 -0.67 1.50 -4.95
C VAL A 298 -1.86 1.11 -5.81
N GLY A 299 -2.52 0.02 -5.46
CA GLY A 299 -3.66 -0.52 -6.21
C GLY A 299 -3.31 -1.20 -7.54
N GLU A 300 -4.33 -1.38 -8.37
CA GLU A 300 -4.25 -2.03 -9.68
C GLU A 300 -4.56 -1.07 -10.85
N ALA A 301 -5.11 0.10 -10.53
CA ALA A 301 -5.47 1.16 -11.46
C ALA A 301 -4.76 2.46 -11.07
N PRO A 302 -4.54 3.39 -12.01
CA PRO A 302 -3.92 4.68 -11.71
C PRO A 302 -4.78 5.49 -10.73
N ALA A 303 -4.14 6.46 -10.07
CA ALA A 303 -4.87 7.41 -9.25
C ALA A 303 -5.73 8.34 -10.12
N ILE A 304 -6.95 8.63 -9.69
CA ILE A 304 -7.80 9.62 -10.35
C ILE A 304 -7.19 11.03 -10.22
N PRO A 305 -7.54 11.98 -11.10
CA PRO A 305 -7.17 13.38 -10.93
C PRO A 305 -7.64 13.92 -9.57
N GLY A 306 -6.74 14.52 -8.79
CA GLY A 306 -7.03 14.97 -7.42
C GLY A 306 -7.25 13.84 -6.41
N GLY A 307 -7.03 12.58 -6.81
CA GLY A 307 -7.20 11.40 -5.97
C GLY A 307 -6.11 11.17 -4.93
N ILE A 308 -5.05 11.98 -4.92
CA ILE A 308 -3.99 11.88 -3.91
C ILE A 308 -4.22 12.94 -2.83
N VAL A 309 -4.51 12.51 -1.60
CA VAL A 309 -4.82 13.41 -0.48
C VAL A 309 -3.86 13.16 0.68
N PRO A 310 -2.96 14.09 1.01
CA PRO A 310 -2.07 13.93 2.15
C PRO A 310 -2.86 13.90 3.46
N LEU A 311 -2.53 12.95 4.31
CA LEU A 311 -3.07 12.87 5.67
C LEU A 311 -2.06 13.50 6.64
N SER A 312 -0.83 13.00 6.65
CA SER A 312 0.25 13.41 7.54
C SER A 312 1.55 13.53 6.74
N PRO A 313 2.69 13.97 7.35
CA PRO A 313 3.98 14.03 6.65
C PRO A 313 4.35 12.72 5.94
N ASP A 314 3.91 11.61 6.51
CA ASP A 314 4.34 10.28 6.10
C ASP A 314 3.21 9.50 5.41
N ARG A 315 1.96 9.99 5.43
CA ARG A 315 0.79 9.24 4.92
C ARG A 315 -0.06 10.04 3.95
N CYS A 316 -0.61 9.35 2.96
CA CYS A 316 -1.60 9.89 2.04
C CYS A 316 -2.65 8.86 1.67
N LEU A 317 -3.80 9.35 1.23
CA LEU A 317 -4.78 8.56 0.48
C LEU A 317 -4.46 8.62 -1.00
N VAL A 318 -4.75 7.52 -1.70
CA VAL A 318 -4.67 7.42 -3.16
C VAL A 318 -5.95 6.76 -3.66
N SER A 319 -6.84 7.53 -4.28
CA SER A 319 -8.06 7.04 -4.92
C SER A 319 -7.80 6.66 -6.36
N THR A 320 -8.19 5.45 -6.77
CA THR A 320 -7.85 4.84 -8.05
C THR A 320 -9.07 4.63 -8.95
N GLU A 321 -8.84 4.54 -10.26
CA GLU A 321 -9.90 4.41 -11.29
C GLU A 321 -10.73 3.12 -11.20
N ASP A 322 -10.29 2.15 -10.41
CA ASP A 322 -11.05 0.93 -10.10
C ASP A 322 -11.99 1.10 -8.88
N GLY A 323 -12.16 2.33 -8.37
CA GLY A 323 -13.07 2.65 -7.27
C GLY A 323 -12.52 2.39 -5.86
N PHE A 324 -11.22 2.13 -5.76
CA PHE A 324 -10.53 1.93 -4.49
C PHE A 324 -9.93 3.24 -3.97
N THR A 325 -9.74 3.34 -2.67
CA THR A 325 -8.98 4.42 -2.03
C THR A 325 -8.04 3.80 -1.01
N TRP A 326 -6.75 3.95 -1.25
CA TRP A 326 -5.68 3.29 -0.52
C TRP A 326 -5.05 4.25 0.48
N GLU A 327 -4.85 3.82 1.72
CA GLU A 327 -3.93 4.53 2.61
C GLU A 327 -2.52 4.01 2.39
N ALA A 328 -1.64 4.93 1.99
CA ALA A 328 -0.28 4.65 1.60
C ALA A 328 0.69 5.44 2.49
N GLU A 329 1.80 4.81 2.83
CA GLU A 329 2.88 5.41 3.62
C GLU A 329 4.18 5.33 2.83
N PRO A 330 4.55 6.39 2.10
CA PRO A 330 5.71 6.38 1.23
C PRO A 330 7.04 6.10 1.97
N GLY A 331 7.19 6.60 3.20
CA GLY A 331 8.41 6.42 4.00
C GLY A 331 8.81 4.96 4.23
N VAL A 332 7.82 4.07 4.33
CA VAL A 332 8.01 2.62 4.43
C VAL A 332 7.62 1.87 3.16
N GLU A 333 7.20 2.58 2.11
CA GLU A 333 6.76 2.03 0.82
C GLU A 333 5.66 0.95 0.94
N ALA A 334 4.65 1.21 1.78
CA ALA A 334 3.60 0.26 2.09
C ALA A 334 2.19 0.85 1.93
N VAL A 335 1.23 -0.04 1.68
CA VAL A 335 -0.22 0.26 1.76
C VAL A 335 -0.79 -0.40 3.02
N PHE A 336 -1.52 0.35 3.83
CA PHE A 336 -2.03 -0.08 5.15
C PHE A 336 -3.54 -0.31 5.18
N GLY A 337 -4.23 0.08 4.12
CA GLY A 337 -5.69 0.02 4.13
C GLY A 337 -6.27 0.33 2.78
N THR A 338 -7.46 -0.19 2.51
CA THR A 338 -8.21 0.24 1.34
C THR A 338 -9.72 0.31 1.61
N CYS A 339 -10.30 1.36 1.06
CA CYS A 339 -11.74 1.58 0.96
C CYS A 339 -12.18 1.25 -0.46
N HIS A 340 -13.36 0.66 -0.65
CA HIS A 340 -13.93 0.48 -1.98
C HIS A 340 -15.42 0.72 -1.90
N ILE A 341 -15.95 1.65 -2.67
CA ILE A 341 -17.38 1.97 -2.60
C ILE A 341 -18.16 1.31 -3.75
N GLY A 342 -17.47 0.71 -4.72
CA GLY A 342 -18.05 0.14 -5.95
C GLY A 342 -17.84 1.08 -7.14
N PRO A 343 -18.36 2.32 -7.11
CA PRO A 343 -18.08 3.33 -8.11
C PRO A 343 -16.69 3.97 -7.96
N VAL A 344 -16.23 4.61 -9.04
CA VAL A 344 -15.08 5.52 -8.99
C VAL A 344 -15.46 6.77 -8.20
N LEU A 345 -14.55 7.24 -7.33
CA LEU A 345 -14.76 8.49 -6.63
C LEU A 345 -14.68 9.67 -7.61
N SER A 346 -15.57 10.64 -7.44
CA SER A 346 -15.45 11.94 -8.10
C SER A 346 -14.51 12.88 -7.35
N ALA A 347 -14.44 12.75 -6.03
CA ALA A 347 -13.51 13.50 -5.20
C ALA A 347 -13.22 12.77 -3.87
N VAL A 348 -12.03 13.04 -3.33
CA VAL A 348 -11.60 12.64 -1.99
C VAL A 348 -10.98 13.85 -1.30
N ALA A 349 -11.19 13.97 0.01
CA ALA A 349 -10.64 15.06 0.80
C ALA A 349 -10.40 14.58 2.24
N ALA A 350 -9.51 15.25 2.98
CA ALA A 350 -9.22 14.90 4.36
C ALA A 350 -9.21 16.17 5.22
N SER A 351 -10.09 16.21 6.22
CA SER A 351 -10.01 17.18 7.31
C SER A 351 -9.10 16.64 8.43
N GLU A 352 -9.05 17.37 9.54
CA GLU A 352 -8.31 16.92 10.73
C GLU A 352 -8.85 15.59 11.25
N GLU A 353 -10.17 15.47 11.39
CA GLU A 353 -10.82 14.31 12.01
C GLU A 353 -11.36 13.27 11.01
N HIS A 354 -11.58 13.65 9.75
CA HIS A 354 -12.35 12.82 8.81
C HIS A 354 -11.74 12.71 7.42
N ILE A 355 -11.95 11.55 6.82
CA ILE A 355 -11.79 11.29 5.39
C ILE A 355 -13.16 11.46 4.74
N TRP A 356 -13.23 12.28 3.70
CA TRP A 356 -14.45 12.58 2.94
C TRP A 356 -14.35 12.01 1.53
N LEU A 357 -15.44 11.43 1.06
CA LEU A 357 -15.50 10.67 -0.19
C LEU A 357 -16.75 11.09 -0.94
N ALA A 358 -16.64 11.42 -2.23
CA ALA A 358 -17.75 11.75 -3.09
C ALA A 358 -17.84 10.73 -4.25
N TRP A 359 -19.06 10.26 -4.54
CA TRP A 359 -19.33 9.34 -5.64
C TRP A 359 -20.77 9.45 -6.13
N GLY A 360 -20.98 9.49 -7.44
CA GLY A 360 -22.30 9.71 -8.01
C GLY A 360 -22.96 10.93 -7.36
N ASN A 361 -24.17 10.77 -6.83
CA ASN A 361 -24.88 11.81 -6.08
C ASN A 361 -24.72 11.70 -4.55
N SER A 362 -23.64 11.08 -4.06
CA SER A 362 -23.43 10.81 -2.64
C SER A 362 -22.12 11.38 -2.15
N VAL A 363 -22.13 11.81 -0.88
CA VAL A 363 -20.91 12.12 -0.12
C VAL A 363 -20.98 11.33 1.17
N GLY A 364 -19.86 10.84 1.65
CA GLY A 364 -19.77 10.19 2.95
C GLY A 364 -18.45 10.47 3.64
N ARG A 365 -18.39 10.14 4.93
CA ARG A 365 -17.18 10.34 5.72
C ARG A 365 -16.84 9.16 6.61
N SER A 366 -15.55 8.99 6.86
CA SER A 366 -15.00 8.04 7.83
C SER A 366 -14.09 8.74 8.80
N ASP A 367 -14.10 8.30 10.05
CA ASP A 367 -13.15 8.73 11.07
C ASP A 367 -11.73 8.40 10.59
N ARG A 368 -10.88 9.41 10.55
CA ARG A 368 -9.51 9.31 10.06
C ARG A 368 -8.60 8.52 11.02
N HIS A 369 -8.88 8.58 12.31
CA HIS A 369 -8.10 7.96 13.37
C HIS A 369 -8.61 6.57 13.75
N SER A 370 -9.84 6.22 13.35
CA SER A 370 -10.40 4.90 13.61
C SER A 370 -9.59 3.80 12.90
N PRO A 371 -9.07 2.78 13.63
CA PRO A 371 -8.40 1.63 13.00
C PRO A 371 -9.36 0.83 12.11
N TRP A 372 -10.66 0.97 12.33
CA TRP A 372 -11.72 0.28 11.58
C TRP A 372 -12.14 1.00 10.30
N ARG A 373 -11.51 2.13 9.94
CA ARG A 373 -11.93 2.92 8.77
C ARG A 373 -11.85 2.17 7.45
N PHE A 374 -11.12 1.05 7.38
CA PHE A 374 -11.03 0.16 6.22
C PHE A 374 -11.84 -1.12 6.34
N VAL A 375 -12.24 -1.48 7.56
CA VAL A 375 -12.99 -2.70 7.85
C VAL A 375 -14.46 -2.43 7.56
N ARG A 376 -15.04 -3.24 6.68
CA ARG A 376 -16.48 -3.18 6.42
C ARG A 376 -17.23 -3.88 7.54
N ASP A 377 -18.36 -3.32 7.94
CA ASP A 377 -19.30 -4.08 8.73
C ASP A 377 -19.84 -5.27 7.90
N ALA A 378 -20.39 -6.28 8.58
CA ALA A 378 -20.96 -7.46 7.92
C ALA A 378 -22.16 -7.11 7.01
N ASN A 379 -22.75 -5.93 7.18
CA ASN A 379 -23.89 -5.43 6.40
C ASN A 379 -23.44 -4.68 5.14
N GLY A 380 -22.13 -4.39 4.99
CA GLY A 380 -21.55 -3.66 3.89
C GLY A 380 -21.74 -2.13 3.93
N ASP A 381 -22.32 -1.57 5.00
CA ASP A 381 -22.62 -0.14 5.12
C ASP A 381 -21.35 0.63 5.51
N TRP A 382 -20.66 1.16 4.49
CA TRP A 382 -19.52 2.05 4.67
C TRP A 382 -19.46 3.08 3.52
N PRO A 383 -19.17 4.37 3.79
CA PRO A 383 -18.98 4.99 5.11
C PRO A 383 -20.27 5.01 5.94
N SER A 384 -20.13 5.00 7.28
CA SER A 384 -21.27 4.94 8.22
C SER A 384 -22.13 6.21 8.20
N VAL A 385 -21.57 7.33 7.77
CA VAL A 385 -22.29 8.60 7.58
C VAL A 385 -22.26 8.97 6.11
N LYS A 386 -23.44 9.10 5.52
CA LYS A 386 -23.64 9.45 4.10
C LYS A 386 -24.75 10.48 3.91
N TRP A 387 -24.56 11.33 2.91
CA TRP A 387 -25.52 12.30 2.40
C TRP A 387 -25.76 11.99 0.93
N GLN A 388 -27.02 12.11 0.51
CA GLN A 388 -27.41 11.94 -0.87
C GLN A 388 -28.01 13.24 -1.39
N PHE A 389 -27.58 13.63 -2.59
CA PHE A 389 -27.98 14.83 -3.29
C PHE A 389 -28.90 14.49 -4.46
N GLU A 390 -29.61 15.48 -4.98
CA GLU A 390 -30.41 15.31 -6.20
C GLU A 390 -29.54 15.16 -7.44
N ASN A 391 -28.38 15.82 -7.46
CA ASN A 391 -27.42 15.83 -8.57
C ASN A 391 -26.10 15.17 -8.18
N GLU A 392 -25.27 14.85 -9.18
CA GLU A 392 -23.92 14.32 -8.97
C GLU A 392 -23.04 15.29 -8.17
N ALA A 393 -22.28 14.75 -7.21
CA ALA A 393 -21.28 15.48 -6.43
C ALA A 393 -20.00 15.57 -7.26
N ASP A 394 -19.89 16.65 -8.05
CA ASP A 394 -18.88 16.86 -9.09
C ASP A 394 -17.51 17.31 -8.53
N GLY A 395 -17.50 17.92 -7.34
CA GLY A 395 -16.26 18.40 -6.73
C GLY A 395 -16.42 18.62 -5.23
N MET A 396 -15.29 18.56 -4.51
CA MET A 396 -15.27 18.69 -3.05
C MET A 396 -14.00 19.40 -2.59
N ALA A 397 -14.12 20.27 -1.59
CA ALA A 397 -12.98 20.93 -0.94
C ALA A 397 -13.15 20.96 0.58
N VAL A 398 -12.05 20.79 1.31
CA VAL A 398 -12.04 20.84 2.78
C VAL A 398 -12.25 22.27 3.27
N ARG A 399 -13.03 22.40 4.33
CA ARG A 399 -13.25 23.67 5.01
C ARG A 399 -12.23 23.92 6.12
N PRO A 400 -11.70 25.15 6.28
CA PRO A 400 -10.78 25.50 7.36
C PRO A 400 -11.30 25.18 8.76
N GLU A 401 -12.60 25.34 8.97
CA GLU A 401 -13.30 25.09 10.23
C GLU A 401 -13.78 23.64 10.41
N GLY A 402 -13.41 22.74 9.49
CA GLY A 402 -13.87 21.36 9.45
C GLY A 402 -15.09 21.14 8.54
N GLY A 403 -15.27 19.90 8.10
CA GLY A 403 -16.26 19.53 7.09
C GLY A 403 -15.79 19.82 5.65
N VAL A 404 -16.75 19.85 4.72
CA VAL A 404 -16.48 20.03 3.29
C VAL A 404 -17.48 20.95 2.59
N TRP A 405 -17.01 21.64 1.56
CA TRP A 405 -17.84 22.18 0.49
C TRP A 405 -18.00 21.14 -0.61
N VAL A 406 -19.19 21.04 -1.18
CA VAL A 406 -19.52 20.08 -2.25
C VAL A 406 -20.24 20.82 -3.37
N ALA A 407 -19.71 20.70 -4.60
CA ALA A 407 -20.44 21.10 -5.79
C ALA A 407 -21.31 19.92 -6.21
N ALA A 408 -22.63 20.09 -6.23
CA ALA A 408 -23.56 19.08 -6.68
C ALA A 408 -24.52 19.64 -7.73
N GLY A 409 -24.24 19.34 -9.01
CA GLY A 409 -24.94 19.95 -10.14
C GLY A 409 -24.81 21.48 -10.15
N PRO A 410 -25.92 22.25 -10.14
CA PRO A 410 -25.89 23.70 -10.19
C PRO A 410 -25.65 24.36 -8.82
N ASP A 411 -25.36 23.59 -7.77
CA ASP A 411 -25.40 24.08 -6.38
C ASP A 411 -24.14 23.81 -5.59
N LEU A 412 -23.77 24.78 -4.75
CA LEU A 412 -22.77 24.64 -3.71
C LEU A 412 -23.44 24.28 -2.39
N TRP A 413 -23.00 23.17 -1.81
CA TRP A 413 -23.42 22.65 -0.52
C TRP A 413 -22.29 22.77 0.50
N LYS A 414 -22.68 22.94 1.76
CA LYS A 414 -21.80 22.91 2.92
C LYS A 414 -22.23 21.76 3.81
N ILE A 415 -21.28 20.89 4.14
CA ILE A 415 -21.46 19.81 5.11
C ILE A 415 -20.58 20.10 6.32
N ASP A 416 -21.20 20.15 7.50
CA ASP A 416 -20.52 20.40 8.77
C ASP A 416 -20.11 19.08 9.45
N ASP A 417 -18.98 19.13 10.17
CA ASP A 417 -18.44 18.00 10.91
C ASP A 417 -19.20 17.76 12.24
N THR A 418 -19.66 18.85 12.86
CA THR A 418 -20.23 18.88 14.20
C THR A 418 -21.69 19.33 14.17
N ALA A 419 -22.62 18.44 13.84
CA ALA A 419 -24.01 18.73 14.18
C ALA A 419 -24.20 18.51 15.69
N ALA A 420 -24.41 19.60 16.44
CA ALA A 420 -24.68 19.60 17.88
C ALA A 420 -25.93 18.75 18.28
N SER A 421 -26.71 18.28 17.31
CA SER A 421 -27.91 17.44 17.47
C SER A 421 -27.68 15.96 17.12
N GLY A 422 -26.44 15.54 16.81
CA GLY A 422 -26.12 14.14 16.47
C GLY A 422 -26.53 13.70 15.05
N SER A 423 -27.20 14.56 14.28
CA SER A 423 -27.57 14.30 12.88
C SER A 423 -26.82 15.26 11.96
N PRO A 424 -25.86 14.77 11.15
CA PRO A 424 -25.06 15.61 10.27
C PRO A 424 -25.92 16.42 9.28
N SER A 425 -25.69 17.73 9.15
CA SER A 425 -26.46 18.61 8.26
C SER A 425 -25.70 18.97 6.98
N ALA A 426 -26.35 18.81 5.83
CA ALA A 426 -25.93 19.39 4.56
C ALA A 426 -26.83 20.60 4.22
N VAL A 427 -26.24 21.76 3.98
CA VAL A 427 -26.95 23.02 3.73
C VAL A 427 -26.52 23.60 2.38
N ARG A 428 -27.48 23.90 1.50
CA ARG A 428 -27.22 24.62 0.24
C ARG A 428 -26.87 26.08 0.57
N ILE A 429 -25.73 26.56 0.06
CA ILE A 429 -25.21 27.89 0.38
C ILE A 429 -25.39 28.87 -0.78
N SER A 430 -25.07 28.45 -2.01
CA SER A 430 -25.13 29.33 -3.19
C SER A 430 -25.37 28.49 -4.44
N PRO A 431 -26.09 29.02 -5.46
CA PRO A 431 -25.99 28.46 -6.80
C PRO A 431 -24.57 28.66 -7.34
N LEU A 432 -24.12 27.72 -8.17
CA LEU A 432 -22.93 27.83 -9.00
C LEU A 432 -23.30 28.54 -10.32
N PRO A 433 -22.45 29.41 -10.87
CA PRO A 433 -22.71 30.05 -12.16
C PRO A 433 -22.89 29.05 -13.31
N GLU A 434 -22.20 27.92 -13.22
CA GLU A 434 -22.26 26.78 -14.13
C GLU A 434 -21.72 25.52 -13.43
N ARG A 435 -21.76 24.35 -14.09
CA ARG A 435 -21.27 23.09 -13.50
C ARG A 435 -19.77 23.20 -13.18
N SER A 436 -19.42 22.83 -11.96
CA SER A 436 -18.06 22.88 -11.44
C SER A 436 -17.39 21.52 -11.57
N ARG A 437 -16.31 21.42 -12.34
CA ARG A 437 -15.50 20.19 -12.43
C ARG A 437 -14.52 20.00 -11.28
N ALA A 438 -14.20 21.07 -10.55
CA ALA A 438 -13.32 21.01 -9.38
C ALA A 438 -13.62 22.13 -8.40
N LEU A 439 -13.54 21.83 -7.10
CA LEU A 439 -13.51 22.81 -6.02
C LEU A 439 -12.13 22.81 -5.39
N ILE A 440 -11.57 23.99 -5.14
CA ILE A 440 -10.24 24.15 -4.54
C ILE A 440 -10.35 25.15 -3.40
N ALA A 441 -9.79 24.81 -2.24
CA ALA A 441 -9.71 25.70 -1.10
C ALA A 441 -8.25 25.87 -0.69
N ASP A 442 -7.80 27.12 -0.53
CA ASP A 442 -6.42 27.45 -0.14
C ASP A 442 -6.28 27.80 1.36
N GLY A 443 -7.35 27.55 2.12
CA GLY A 443 -7.46 27.89 3.54
C GLY A 443 -8.11 29.25 3.81
N ARG A 444 -8.28 30.11 2.80
CA ARG A 444 -8.94 31.42 2.93
C ARG A 444 -10.06 31.63 1.92
N THR A 445 -9.93 31.04 0.75
CA THR A 445 -10.82 31.29 -0.37
C THR A 445 -11.20 29.97 -1.02
N LEU A 446 -12.49 29.84 -1.34
CA LEU A 446 -13.03 28.77 -2.15
C LEU A 446 -13.03 29.20 -3.62
N TRP A 447 -12.50 28.33 -4.47
CA TRP A 447 -12.44 28.48 -5.91
C TRP A 447 -13.27 27.37 -6.56
N SER A 448 -14.00 27.73 -7.62
CA SER A 448 -14.69 26.78 -8.49
C SER A 448 -14.09 26.86 -9.89
N VAL A 449 -13.69 25.71 -10.43
CA VAL A 449 -13.25 25.60 -11.82
C VAL A 449 -14.40 24.99 -12.60
N ALA A 450 -14.93 25.73 -13.54
CA ALA A 450 -16.06 25.30 -14.33
C ALA A 450 -15.68 24.52 -15.59
N ASP A 451 -16.66 23.84 -16.18
CA ASP A 451 -16.53 23.12 -17.45
C ASP A 451 -16.11 24.02 -18.61
N SER A 452 -16.53 25.29 -18.61
CA SER A 452 -16.11 26.29 -19.61
C SER A 452 -14.62 26.65 -19.54
N GLY A 453 -13.94 26.27 -18.45
CA GLY A 453 -12.60 26.72 -18.10
C GLY A 453 -12.59 28.07 -17.38
N THR A 454 -13.75 28.62 -16.99
CA THR A 454 -13.82 29.80 -16.12
C THR A 454 -13.53 29.41 -14.67
N VAL A 455 -12.63 30.15 -14.03
CA VAL A 455 -12.34 30.07 -12.60
C VAL A 455 -13.14 31.15 -11.90
N TYR A 456 -13.95 30.73 -10.93
CA TYR A 456 -14.72 31.61 -10.07
C TYR A 456 -14.16 31.63 -8.66
N ARG A 457 -14.16 32.82 -8.05
CA ARG A 457 -13.82 33.03 -6.64
C ARG A 457 -15.10 33.19 -5.82
N TYR A 458 -15.24 32.42 -4.75
CA TYR A 458 -16.36 32.59 -3.82
C TYR A 458 -16.15 33.83 -2.95
N ASP A 459 -17.18 34.69 -2.91
CA ASP A 459 -17.25 35.88 -2.06
C ASP A 459 -18.20 35.55 -0.90
N GLU A 460 -17.64 35.39 0.30
CA GLU A 460 -18.42 35.02 1.49
C GLU A 460 -19.40 36.11 1.92
N GLU A 461 -19.05 37.39 1.75
CA GLU A 461 -19.90 38.53 2.13
C GLU A 461 -21.14 38.59 1.23
N ARG A 462 -20.95 38.34 -0.07
CA ARG A 462 -22.03 38.34 -1.06
C ARG A 462 -22.71 36.99 -1.22
N GLN A 463 -22.18 35.93 -0.61
CA GLN A 463 -22.59 34.54 -0.81
C GLN A 463 -22.76 34.18 -2.29
N SER A 464 -21.78 34.56 -3.11
CA SER A 464 -21.85 34.36 -4.56
C SER A 464 -20.47 34.18 -5.18
N PHE A 465 -20.43 33.58 -6.37
CA PHE A 465 -19.21 33.38 -7.15
C PHE A 465 -18.98 34.55 -8.11
N GLN A 466 -17.75 35.05 -8.14
CA GLN A 466 -17.30 36.12 -9.04
C GLN A 466 -16.29 35.56 -10.05
N PRO A 467 -16.41 35.84 -11.35
CA PRO A 467 -15.44 35.37 -12.34
C PRO A 467 -14.06 35.98 -12.05
N TYR A 468 -13.02 35.15 -12.13
CA TYR A 468 -11.64 35.53 -11.82
C TYR A 468 -10.71 35.36 -13.04
N MET A 469 -10.80 34.22 -13.74
CA MET A 469 -9.98 33.96 -14.93
C MET A 469 -10.74 33.06 -15.91
N GLU A 470 -10.53 33.25 -17.21
CA GLU A 470 -11.15 32.46 -18.28
C GLU A 470 -10.13 31.58 -19.01
N ASN A 471 -10.60 30.60 -19.77
CA ASN A 471 -9.80 29.70 -20.62
C ASN A 471 -8.75 28.89 -19.84
N VAL A 472 -9.04 28.54 -18.59
CA VAL A 472 -8.16 27.77 -17.71
C VAL A 472 -8.38 26.26 -17.91
N GLN A 473 -7.31 25.55 -18.25
CA GLN A 473 -7.31 24.10 -18.40
C GLN A 473 -7.09 23.38 -17.07
N ALA A 474 -6.26 23.95 -16.19
CA ALA A 474 -6.05 23.49 -14.83
C ALA A 474 -5.77 24.68 -13.90
N TRP A 475 -6.31 24.63 -12.69
CA TRP A 475 -6.16 25.66 -11.67
C TRP A 475 -5.82 24.99 -10.34
N ASP A 476 -4.99 25.65 -9.54
CA ASP A 476 -4.80 25.30 -8.15
C ASP A 476 -4.30 26.52 -7.35
N SER A 477 -4.64 26.56 -6.06
CA SER A 477 -4.33 27.66 -5.16
C SER A 477 -3.77 27.13 -3.86
N TRP A 478 -2.70 27.76 -3.37
CA TRP A 478 -2.10 27.40 -2.09
C TRP A 478 -1.49 28.64 -1.42
N ARG A 479 -2.00 28.99 -0.23
CA ARG A 479 -1.47 30.07 0.62
C ARG A 479 -1.29 31.41 -0.12
N GLY A 480 -2.25 31.77 -0.97
CA GLY A 480 -2.23 33.02 -1.74
C GLY A 480 -1.35 33.00 -3.00
N TYR A 481 -0.72 31.87 -3.32
CA TYR A 481 -0.13 31.63 -4.62
C TYR A 481 -1.09 30.82 -5.48
N HIS A 482 -1.16 31.17 -6.76
CA HIS A 482 -2.02 30.51 -7.72
C HIS A 482 -1.21 29.97 -8.89
N ALA A 483 -1.63 28.83 -9.43
CA ALA A 483 -1.10 28.25 -10.64
C ALA A 483 -2.25 28.00 -11.62
N ALA A 484 -2.09 28.46 -12.85
CA ALA A 484 -3.06 28.25 -13.92
C ALA A 484 -2.36 27.76 -15.19
N ILE A 485 -2.91 26.75 -15.84
CA ILE A 485 -2.50 26.37 -17.19
C ILE A 485 -3.57 26.88 -18.15
N VAL A 486 -3.16 27.69 -19.11
CA VAL A 486 -4.03 28.22 -20.17
C VAL A 486 -3.54 27.76 -21.53
N ALA A 487 -4.47 27.53 -22.45
CA ALA A 487 -4.15 27.24 -23.84
C ALA A 487 -4.20 28.56 -24.64
N ASP A 488 -3.08 28.94 -25.25
CA ASP A 488 -2.99 30.13 -26.09
C ASP A 488 -2.33 29.76 -27.42
N ASN A 489 -3.07 29.91 -28.52
CA ASN A 489 -2.58 29.63 -29.88
C ASN A 489 -1.93 28.24 -30.05
N GLY A 490 -2.48 27.20 -29.41
CA GLY A 490 -1.95 25.84 -29.49
C GLY A 490 -0.73 25.57 -28.61
N VAL A 491 -0.34 26.51 -27.75
CA VAL A 491 0.73 26.37 -26.76
C VAL A 491 0.14 26.39 -25.34
N LEU A 492 0.56 25.45 -24.50
CA LEU A 492 0.23 25.48 -23.07
C LEU A 492 1.16 26.47 -22.35
N ARG A 493 0.56 27.47 -21.71
CA ARG A 493 1.26 28.45 -20.88
C ARG A 493 0.93 28.21 -19.42
N LEU A 494 1.96 28.06 -18.59
CA LEU A 494 1.85 27.99 -17.15
C LEU A 494 1.98 29.41 -16.58
N LYS A 495 0.93 29.90 -15.93
CA LYS A 495 0.90 31.15 -15.17
C LYS A 495 1.03 30.87 -13.68
N SER A 496 1.87 31.62 -12.99
CA SER A 496 1.89 31.66 -11.53
C SER A 496 1.66 33.08 -11.04
N MET A 497 0.74 33.25 -10.09
CA MET A 497 0.29 34.54 -9.59
C MET A 497 0.33 34.59 -8.07
N ASP A 498 0.57 35.77 -7.52
CA ASP A 498 0.28 36.13 -6.13
C ASP A 498 -0.46 37.49 -6.12
N GLU A 499 -0.66 38.11 -4.95
CA GLU A 499 -1.34 39.41 -4.85
C GLU A 499 -0.65 40.57 -5.60
N ARG A 500 0.65 40.43 -5.91
CA ARG A 500 1.51 41.51 -6.42
C ARG A 500 2.13 41.20 -7.78
N ASN A 501 2.37 39.93 -8.07
CA ASN A 501 3.18 39.48 -9.19
C ASN A 501 2.45 38.43 -10.02
N GLN A 502 2.72 38.45 -11.32
CA GLN A 502 2.31 37.42 -12.25
C GLN A 502 3.50 37.06 -13.15
N TYR A 503 3.80 35.77 -13.20
CA TYR A 503 4.84 35.20 -14.06
C TYR A 503 4.23 34.15 -14.97
N GLU A 504 4.87 33.90 -16.11
CA GLU A 504 4.41 32.93 -17.08
C GLU A 504 5.59 32.22 -17.74
N VAL A 505 5.46 30.92 -18.00
CA VAL A 505 6.42 30.13 -18.77
C VAL A 505 5.70 29.21 -19.75
N SER A 506 6.31 28.94 -20.91
CA SER A 506 5.77 27.97 -21.87
C SER A 506 6.12 26.54 -21.46
N LEU A 507 5.14 25.63 -21.53
CA LEU A 507 5.37 24.21 -21.29
C LEU A 507 5.85 23.53 -22.57
N PRO A 508 6.83 22.61 -22.51
CA PRO A 508 7.39 21.94 -23.69
C PRO A 508 6.50 20.77 -24.17
N VAL A 509 5.18 20.96 -24.18
CA VAL A 509 4.19 19.94 -24.57
C VAL A 509 3.19 20.57 -25.54
N PRO A 510 2.93 19.96 -26.72
CA PRO A 510 1.92 20.47 -27.65
C PRO A 510 0.52 20.33 -27.06
N VAL A 511 -0.39 21.24 -27.41
CA VAL A 511 -1.82 21.10 -27.08
C VAL A 511 -2.40 19.95 -27.90
N GLY A 512 -2.64 18.81 -27.25
CA GLY A 512 -3.48 17.75 -27.80
C GLY A 512 -4.91 17.94 -27.31
N GLU A 513 -5.90 17.75 -28.19
CA GLU A 513 -7.30 17.62 -27.75
C GLU A 513 -7.40 16.46 -26.75
N GLY A 514 -8.04 16.72 -25.60
CA GLY A 514 -8.22 15.71 -24.55
C GLY A 514 -6.96 15.36 -23.74
N ALA A 515 -5.86 16.10 -23.88
CA ALA A 515 -4.70 15.89 -23.04
C ALA A 515 -5.05 16.15 -21.57
N HIS A 516 -4.80 15.18 -20.69
CA HIS A 516 -4.90 15.38 -19.26
C HIS A 516 -3.88 16.44 -18.81
N VAL A 517 -4.38 17.48 -18.12
CA VAL A 517 -3.58 18.59 -17.60
C VAL A 517 -3.90 18.81 -16.14
N GLN A 518 -2.87 18.90 -15.30
CA GLN A 518 -2.99 19.22 -13.88
C GLN A 518 -1.90 20.24 -13.51
N ALA A 519 -2.23 21.18 -12.62
CA ALA A 519 -1.29 22.11 -12.02
C ALA A 519 -1.42 22.02 -10.50
N ILE A 520 -0.30 21.93 -9.80
CA ILE A 520 -0.23 21.95 -8.34
C ILE A 520 0.72 23.05 -7.93
N CYS A 521 0.17 24.10 -7.32
CA CYS A 521 0.88 25.21 -6.73
C CYS A 521 1.64 24.73 -5.48
N LEU A 522 2.96 24.84 -5.51
CA LEU A 522 3.86 24.50 -4.39
C LEU A 522 4.32 25.76 -3.64
N GLY A 523 3.76 26.93 -3.96
CA GLY A 523 4.11 28.23 -3.36
C GLY A 523 5.42 28.83 -3.88
N ASN A 524 5.64 30.13 -3.64
CA ASN A 524 6.80 30.89 -4.15
C ASN A 524 7.04 30.69 -5.66
N HIS A 525 5.96 30.63 -6.45
CA HIS A 525 5.98 30.36 -7.88
C HIS A 525 6.61 29.02 -8.31
N HIS A 526 6.73 28.07 -7.38
CA HIS A 526 7.00 26.67 -7.70
C HIS A 526 5.69 25.98 -8.07
N VAL A 527 5.70 25.26 -9.17
CA VAL A 527 4.53 24.55 -9.68
C VAL A 527 4.94 23.19 -10.19
N LEU A 528 4.16 22.18 -9.84
CA LEU A 528 4.23 20.86 -10.44
C LEU A 528 3.11 20.73 -11.48
N VAL A 529 3.47 20.27 -12.67
CA VAL A 529 2.56 20.18 -13.82
C VAL A 529 2.54 18.76 -14.35
N ILE A 530 1.34 18.25 -14.61
CA ILE A 530 1.14 17.11 -15.52
C ILE A 530 0.56 17.66 -16.82
N ALA A 531 1.17 17.33 -17.95
CA ALA A 531 0.64 17.68 -19.26
C ALA A 531 0.98 16.56 -20.26
N GLY A 532 -0.05 15.99 -20.91
CA GLY A 532 0.14 14.92 -21.88
C GLY A 532 0.82 13.68 -21.29
N GLY A 533 0.53 13.38 -20.01
CA GLY A 533 1.14 12.28 -19.28
C GLY A 533 2.59 12.50 -18.84
N GLN A 534 3.16 13.69 -19.05
CA GLN A 534 4.50 14.03 -18.58
C GLN A 534 4.43 14.92 -17.34
N ALA A 535 5.31 14.66 -16.36
CA ALA A 535 5.44 15.50 -15.17
C ALA A 535 6.59 16.51 -15.31
N PHE A 536 6.33 17.76 -14.91
CA PHE A 536 7.30 18.85 -14.93
C PHE A 536 7.30 19.59 -13.60
N PHE A 537 8.49 19.89 -13.09
CA PHE A 537 8.68 20.83 -12.00
C PHE A 537 9.11 22.18 -12.58
N ALA A 538 8.39 23.25 -12.25
CA ALA A 538 8.64 24.59 -12.75
C ALA A 538 8.90 25.59 -11.62
N ILE A 539 9.87 26.48 -11.82
CA ILE A 539 10.10 27.68 -11.02
C ILE A 539 9.79 28.86 -11.94
N VAL A 540 8.54 29.31 -11.92
CA VAL A 540 7.96 30.15 -12.99
C VAL A 540 8.59 31.55 -13.01
N ASN A 541 8.87 32.13 -11.85
CA ASN A 541 9.55 33.42 -11.74
C ASN A 541 11.01 33.39 -12.23
N LEU A 542 11.63 32.20 -12.30
CA LEU A 542 12.98 32.01 -12.85
C LEU A 542 12.97 31.44 -14.28
N GLN A 543 11.79 31.22 -14.88
CA GLN A 543 11.66 30.61 -16.20
C GLN A 543 12.28 29.21 -16.31
N ILE A 544 12.33 28.46 -15.20
CA ILE A 544 12.88 27.10 -15.18
C ILE A 544 11.73 26.11 -15.29
N VAL A 545 11.85 25.16 -16.23
CA VAL A 545 10.95 24.01 -16.36
C VAL A 545 11.80 22.77 -16.54
N SER A 546 11.70 21.84 -15.61
CA SER A 546 12.45 20.58 -15.58
C SER A 546 11.48 19.42 -15.68
N LYS A 547 11.67 18.56 -16.70
CA LYS A 547 10.94 17.30 -16.81
C LYS A 547 11.39 16.33 -15.71
N LEU A 548 10.45 15.68 -15.05
CA LEU A 548 10.72 14.63 -14.08
C LEU A 548 10.79 13.28 -14.81
N GLU A 549 11.83 12.50 -14.55
CA GLU A 549 12.00 11.19 -15.19
C GLU A 549 11.12 10.14 -14.50
N THR A 550 10.01 9.78 -15.16
CA THR A 550 9.13 8.68 -14.77
C THR A 550 9.42 7.48 -15.68
N PRO A 551 10.18 6.45 -15.23
CA PRO A 551 10.66 5.38 -16.10
C PRO A 551 9.52 4.64 -16.80
N ASN A 552 9.42 4.80 -18.12
CA ASN A 552 8.45 4.15 -19.01
C ASN A 552 6.96 4.34 -18.65
N GLY A 553 6.65 5.35 -17.83
CA GLY A 553 5.29 5.61 -17.39
C GLY A 553 4.84 7.04 -17.58
N TYR A 554 3.53 7.22 -17.70
CA TYR A 554 2.88 8.52 -17.71
C TYR A 554 2.41 8.91 -16.30
N ALA A 555 2.52 10.18 -15.96
CA ALA A 555 1.98 10.72 -14.72
C ALA A 555 0.45 10.86 -14.85
N ALA A 556 -0.28 10.17 -13.98
CA ALA A 556 -1.74 10.15 -13.96
C ALA A 556 -2.34 11.21 -13.02
N SER A 557 -1.67 11.46 -11.90
CA SER A 557 -2.14 12.40 -10.88
C SER A 557 -1.00 12.88 -10.02
N THR A 558 -1.15 14.06 -9.43
CA THR A 558 -0.17 14.63 -8.50
C THR A 558 -0.85 15.37 -7.35
N ALA A 559 -0.13 15.46 -6.22
CA ALA A 559 -0.51 16.28 -5.08
C ALA A 559 0.73 16.83 -4.36
N ARG A 560 0.54 17.94 -3.63
CA ARG A 560 1.49 18.38 -2.59
C ARG A 560 1.69 17.27 -1.56
N ALA A 561 2.88 17.11 -0.98
CA ALA A 561 3.00 16.35 0.27
C ALA A 561 2.42 17.16 1.43
N TYR A 562 2.12 16.48 2.54
CA TYR A 562 1.63 17.17 3.72
C TYR A 562 2.71 18.12 4.25
N HIS A 563 2.33 19.36 4.57
CA HIS A 563 3.27 20.39 4.99
C HIS A 563 2.78 21.09 6.25
N ALA A 564 3.22 20.60 7.41
CA ALA A 564 2.87 21.19 8.72
C ALA A 564 3.45 22.59 8.92
N LYS A 565 4.60 22.88 8.30
CA LYS A 565 5.33 24.13 8.55
C LYS A 565 4.70 25.31 7.80
N ALA A 566 4.83 26.50 8.38
CA ALA A 566 4.37 27.77 7.83
C ALA A 566 5.30 28.31 6.72
N ASP A 567 6.09 27.45 6.07
CA ASP A 567 6.96 27.89 4.99
C ASP A 567 6.13 28.19 3.73
N ASN A 568 6.58 29.17 2.95
CA ASN A 568 5.90 29.59 1.72
C ASN A 568 6.15 28.64 0.53
N VAL A 569 6.84 27.51 0.76
CA VAL A 569 7.21 26.52 -0.26
C VAL A 569 6.97 25.11 0.25
N CYS A 570 6.29 24.29 -0.54
CA CYS A 570 6.20 22.86 -0.36
C CYS A 570 7.32 22.18 -1.14
N SER A 571 8.31 21.61 -0.44
CA SER A 571 9.48 20.98 -1.07
C SER A 571 9.25 19.54 -1.51
N SER A 572 8.16 18.91 -1.08
CA SER A 572 7.90 17.49 -1.32
C SER A 572 6.54 17.28 -1.96
N PHE A 573 6.43 16.33 -2.87
CA PHE A 573 5.20 16.08 -3.62
C PHE A 573 5.08 14.63 -4.08
N TYR A 574 3.85 14.25 -4.40
CA TYR A 574 3.49 12.92 -4.86
C TYR A 574 3.18 12.93 -6.35
N ILE A 575 3.56 11.85 -7.04
CA ILE A 575 3.21 11.58 -8.44
C ILE A 575 2.70 10.15 -8.53
N SER A 576 1.49 9.96 -9.03
CA SER A 576 1.03 8.65 -9.49
C SER A 576 1.50 8.43 -10.93
N VAL A 577 2.23 7.34 -11.17
CA VAL A 577 2.83 6.98 -12.45
C VAL A 577 2.25 5.65 -12.91
N GLN A 578 1.82 5.57 -14.16
CA GLN A 578 1.35 4.33 -14.78
C GLN A 578 2.25 3.93 -15.94
N SER A 579 2.61 2.65 -16.01
CA SER A 579 3.37 2.10 -17.12
C SER A 579 2.45 1.78 -18.31
N ASN A 580 2.99 1.86 -19.52
CA ASN A 580 2.34 1.30 -20.71
C ASN A 580 2.43 -0.23 -20.78
N ASP A 581 3.31 -0.84 -19.98
CA ASP A 581 3.40 -2.28 -19.82
C ASP A 581 2.29 -2.77 -18.85
N PRO A 582 1.32 -3.58 -19.30
CA PRO A 582 0.26 -4.10 -18.45
C PRO A 582 0.77 -5.00 -17.32
N GLY A 583 1.99 -5.52 -17.41
CA GLY A 583 2.65 -6.27 -16.35
C GLY A 583 3.21 -5.38 -15.22
N VAL A 584 3.28 -4.06 -15.43
CA VAL A 584 3.80 -3.10 -14.45
C VAL A 584 2.65 -2.32 -13.84
N ARG A 585 2.41 -2.55 -12.55
CA ARG A 585 1.36 -1.87 -11.79
C ARG A 585 1.60 -0.35 -11.69
N PRO A 586 0.53 0.46 -11.60
CA PRO A 586 0.62 1.88 -11.26
C PRO A 586 1.37 2.09 -9.94
N ARG A 587 2.15 3.16 -9.86
CA ARG A 587 3.06 3.47 -8.74
C ARG A 587 2.75 4.83 -8.16
N LEU A 588 2.90 4.96 -6.85
CA LEU A 588 3.05 6.24 -6.17
C LEU A 588 4.53 6.52 -5.99
N GLU A 589 4.96 7.71 -6.40
CA GLU A 589 6.31 8.21 -6.20
C GLU A 589 6.28 9.44 -5.29
N MET A 590 7.20 9.47 -4.31
CA MET A 590 7.45 10.65 -3.49
C MET A 590 8.76 11.29 -3.93
N TRP A 591 8.69 12.59 -4.19
CA TRP A 591 9.81 13.40 -4.67
C TRP A 591 10.11 14.51 -3.68
N GLU A 592 11.39 14.87 -3.56
CA GLU A 592 11.85 16.01 -2.78
C GLU A 592 12.69 16.95 -3.65
N ALA A 593 12.25 18.19 -3.74
CA ALA A 593 12.97 19.29 -4.38
C ALA A 593 13.96 19.89 -3.38
N ALA A 594 15.19 19.37 -3.35
CA ALA A 594 16.30 20.01 -2.66
C ALA A 594 16.96 21.03 -3.59
N LEU A 595 16.74 22.33 -3.33
CA LEU A 595 17.50 23.40 -3.97
C LEU A 595 18.89 23.43 -3.34
N ARG A 596 19.90 22.98 -4.10
CA ARG A 596 21.29 23.28 -3.77
C ARG A 596 21.58 24.69 -4.30
N TYR A 597 21.82 25.63 -3.38
CA TYR A 597 22.35 26.95 -3.69
C TYR A 597 23.84 26.88 -4.06
#